data_AF-A0A1J5N270-F1
#
_entry.id   AF-A0A1J5N270-F1
#
_cell.length_a   1.000
_cell.length_b   1.000
_cell.length_c   1.000
_cell.angle_alpha   90.00
_cell.angle_beta   90.00
_cell.angle_gamma   90.00
#
_symmetry.space_group_name_H-M   'P 1'
#
loop_
_entity.id
_entity.type
_entity.pdbx_description
1 polymer ?
#
loop_
_entity_poly.entity_id
_entity_poly.type
_entity_poly.pdbx_seq_one_letter_code
_entity_poly.pdbx_strand_id
1 'polypeptide(L)'
;MLKNNNNSELLLGIDGGGSKCKAIVMNKKNEVLGTGISGPGNPLHGFEQATYSITESAKLALADAGLAHVKLNELSAGVGLAGVNLPVLFNKMAAWRHPFKTIHLATDLLIACLGAHQGNEGAVIITGTGSCGFSYIDDQEFVIGAHGFPHGDKGSGAWFGLQAAKKVLLSIDGLAEPSLMNTMLLTRLACHDDTDLVEQITGKTATYFAQLANLVFDAAEQGDNLALSVIKEGADYINDMAQVLLARNPDKLSMIGGLAPRLTPWLAQDVQAQLSEALCPPEVGAILFAQRELTKI
;
A
#
# COMPACT_ATOMS: atom_id res chain seq x y z
N MET A 1 33.21 31.31 -18.77
CA MET A 1 32.73 30.33 -17.77
C MET A 1 31.30 29.96 -18.11
N LEU A 2 31.13 28.78 -18.68
CA LEU A 2 29.84 28.24 -19.11
C LEU A 2 28.97 27.98 -17.87
N LYS A 3 27.84 28.69 -17.75
CA LYS A 3 26.76 28.30 -16.85
C LYS A 3 26.18 27.00 -17.40
N ASN A 4 26.55 25.86 -16.82
CA ASN A 4 25.88 24.60 -17.09
C ASN A 4 24.44 24.71 -16.56
N ASN A 5 23.50 25.00 -17.45
CA ASN A 5 22.06 24.85 -17.26
C ASN A 5 21.68 23.35 -17.18
N ASN A 6 22.23 22.63 -16.20
CA ASN A 6 21.89 21.21 -15.95
C ASN A 6 20.72 21.05 -14.96
N ASN A 7 20.02 22.13 -14.59
CA ASN A 7 18.80 22.07 -13.76
C ASN A 7 17.56 21.67 -14.59
N SER A 8 17.74 20.73 -15.53
CA SER A 8 16.68 20.05 -16.26
C SER A 8 15.66 19.51 -15.25
N GLU A 9 14.52 20.19 -15.14
CA GLU A 9 13.54 20.14 -14.04
C GLU A 9 13.47 18.79 -13.33
N LEU A 10 14.06 18.74 -12.14
CA LEU A 10 13.95 17.63 -11.21
C LEU A 10 12.60 17.71 -10.51
N LEU A 11 11.99 16.54 -10.27
CA LEU A 11 10.74 16.40 -9.53
C LEU A 11 10.93 15.47 -8.34
N LEU A 12 10.16 15.74 -7.30
CA LEU A 12 10.06 14.87 -6.12
C LEU A 12 8.76 14.09 -6.16
N GLY A 13 8.85 12.79 -5.92
CA GLY A 13 7.71 11.90 -5.73
C GLY A 13 7.70 11.39 -4.30
N ILE A 14 6.61 11.59 -3.57
CA ILE A 14 6.54 11.27 -2.15
C ILE A 14 5.30 10.43 -1.85
N ASP A 15 5.50 9.27 -1.24
CA ASP A 15 4.47 8.38 -0.69
C ASP A 15 4.56 8.36 0.84
N GLY A 16 3.52 8.84 1.52
CA GLY A 16 3.46 8.94 2.98
C GLY A 16 2.37 8.05 3.58
N GLY A 17 2.78 6.96 4.23
CA GLY A 17 1.88 6.02 4.90
C GLY A 17 1.93 6.05 6.43
N GLY A 18 1.28 5.09 7.07
CA GLY A 18 1.23 4.97 8.54
C GLY A 18 2.55 4.58 9.21
N SER A 19 3.48 3.93 8.49
CA SER A 19 4.75 3.44 9.08
C SER A 19 5.99 4.18 8.59
N LYS A 20 5.97 4.67 7.34
CA LYS A 20 7.11 5.34 6.70
C LYS A 20 6.62 6.34 5.66
N CYS A 21 7.51 7.24 5.30
CA CYS A 21 7.36 8.16 4.17
C CYS A 21 8.59 7.97 3.27
N LYS A 22 8.37 7.67 1.99
CA LYS A 22 9.42 7.46 1.00
C LYS A 22 9.33 8.54 -0.06
N ALA A 23 10.48 9.12 -0.39
CA ALA A 23 10.64 10.10 -1.46
C ALA A 23 11.64 9.59 -2.49
N ILE A 24 11.41 9.96 -3.75
CA ILE A 24 12.36 9.78 -4.85
C ILE A 24 12.60 11.12 -5.54
N VAL A 25 13.81 11.30 -6.07
CA VAL A 25 14.14 12.39 -7.00
C VAL A 25 14.17 11.81 -8.41
N MET A 26 13.46 12.42 -9.35
CA MET A 26 13.42 11.98 -10.74
C MET A 26 13.77 13.13 -11.70
N ASN A 27 14.45 12.80 -12.79
CA ASN A 27 14.74 13.77 -13.85
C ASN A 27 13.70 13.72 -14.99
N LYS A 28 13.83 14.61 -15.98
CA LYS A 28 12.95 14.66 -17.17
C LYS A 28 12.96 13.40 -18.05
N LYS A 29 13.96 12.53 -17.90
CA LYS A 29 14.03 11.25 -18.62
C LYS A 29 13.32 10.12 -17.87
N ASN A 30 12.62 10.46 -16.79
CA ASN A 30 11.98 9.51 -15.86
C ASN A 30 12.97 8.58 -15.16
N GLU A 31 14.23 9.01 -15.02
CA GLU A 31 15.26 8.25 -14.28
C GLU A 31 15.21 8.65 -12.81
N VAL A 32 15.10 7.65 -11.93
CA VAL A 32 15.21 7.85 -10.47
C VAL A 32 16.67 8.06 -10.11
N LEU A 33 16.98 9.22 -9.53
CA LEU A 33 18.34 9.63 -9.19
C LEU A 33 18.73 9.33 -7.74
N GLY A 34 17.74 9.30 -6.83
CA GLY A 34 17.99 9.03 -5.43
C GLY A 34 16.70 8.78 -4.66
N THR A 35 16.83 8.09 -3.53
CA THR A 35 15.72 7.67 -2.66
C THR A 35 15.98 8.07 -1.21
N GLY A 36 14.93 8.50 -0.51
CA GLY A 36 14.98 8.82 0.91
C GLY A 36 13.80 8.23 1.66
N ILE A 37 14.03 7.69 2.85
CA ILE A 37 12.98 7.13 3.71
C ILE A 37 13.08 7.80 5.08
N SER A 38 11.94 8.26 5.58
CA SER A 38 11.78 8.83 6.91
C SER A 38 10.62 8.13 7.66
N GLY A 39 10.26 8.68 8.82
CA GLY A 39 9.18 8.15 9.67
C GLY A 39 7.77 8.24 9.05
N PRO A 40 6.72 8.00 9.84
CA PRO A 40 5.33 8.01 9.37
C PRO A 40 4.93 9.31 8.67
N GLY A 41 4.18 9.19 7.56
CA GLY A 41 3.71 10.30 6.72
C GLY A 41 2.20 10.56 6.80
N ASN A 42 1.45 9.82 7.62
CA ASN A 42 -0.01 9.96 7.71
C ASN A 42 -0.42 11.12 8.66
N PRO A 43 -1.03 12.22 8.17
CA PRO A 43 -1.43 13.36 8.98
C PRO A 43 -2.54 13.06 10.01
N LEU A 44 -3.27 11.94 9.87
CA LEU A 44 -4.22 11.47 10.88
C LEU A 44 -3.53 11.14 12.21
N HIS A 45 -2.30 10.63 12.14
CA HIS A 45 -1.51 10.27 13.33
C HIS A 45 -0.60 11.39 13.83
N GLY A 46 -0.57 12.53 13.13
CA GLY A 46 0.20 13.69 13.53
C GLY A 46 0.59 14.56 12.34
N PHE A 47 0.07 15.77 12.27
CA PHE A 47 0.38 16.72 11.20
C PHE A 47 1.85 17.16 11.20
N GLU A 48 2.41 17.50 12.36
CA GLU A 48 3.81 17.90 12.48
C GLU A 48 4.75 16.75 12.11
N GLN A 49 4.45 15.53 12.57
CA GLN A 49 5.21 14.34 12.20
C GLN A 49 5.15 14.08 10.69
N ALA A 50 3.96 14.15 10.08
CA ALA A 50 3.80 13.92 8.65
C ALA A 50 4.60 14.93 7.82
N THR A 51 4.46 16.23 8.12
CA THR A 51 5.18 17.31 7.41
C THR A 51 6.70 17.25 7.61
N TYR A 52 7.17 16.88 8.80
CA TYR A 52 8.58 16.57 9.05
C TYR A 52 9.05 15.41 8.18
N SER A 53 8.32 14.28 8.20
CA SER A 53 8.67 13.08 7.43
C SER A 53 8.74 13.37 5.93
N ILE A 54 7.76 14.08 5.36
CA ILE A 54 7.74 14.50 3.95
C ILE A 54 8.98 15.34 3.61
N THR A 55 9.32 16.30 4.47
CA THR A 55 10.47 17.18 4.24
C THR A 55 11.79 16.42 4.35
N GLU A 56 11.90 15.53 5.34
CA GLU A 56 13.11 14.78 5.62
C GLU A 56 13.39 13.70 4.58
N SER A 57 12.36 12.96 4.14
CA SER A 57 12.52 11.97 3.07
C SER A 57 12.99 12.65 1.77
N ALA A 58 12.46 13.83 1.43
CA ALA A 58 12.91 14.58 0.26
C ALA A 58 14.37 15.03 0.35
N LYS A 59 14.83 15.50 1.52
CA LYS A 59 16.25 15.85 1.74
C LYS A 59 17.16 14.64 1.62
N LEU A 60 16.76 13.50 2.20
CA LEU A 60 17.50 12.25 2.11
C LEU A 60 17.60 11.77 0.65
N ALA A 61 16.52 11.88 -0.13
CA ALA A 61 16.53 11.52 -1.55
C ALA A 61 17.48 12.41 -2.37
N LEU A 62 17.55 13.71 -2.08
CA LEU A 62 18.52 14.62 -2.70
C LEU A 62 19.96 14.29 -2.28
N ALA A 63 20.19 13.94 -1.01
CA ALA A 63 21.50 13.55 -0.53
C ALA A 63 22.00 12.27 -1.21
N ASP A 64 21.13 11.25 -1.30
CA ASP A 64 21.39 9.99 -1.99
C ASP A 64 21.72 10.20 -3.48
N ALA A 65 21.03 11.14 -4.14
CA ALA A 65 21.30 11.53 -5.52
C ALA A 65 22.61 12.35 -5.72
N GLY A 66 23.35 12.69 -4.66
CA GLY A 66 24.50 13.61 -4.74
C GLY A 66 24.11 15.08 -4.99
N LEU A 67 22.84 15.42 -4.74
CA LEU A 67 22.21 16.71 -5.02
C LEU A 67 21.84 17.48 -3.74
N ALA A 68 22.51 17.22 -2.62
CA ALA A 68 22.24 17.88 -1.33
C ALA A 68 22.35 19.43 -1.37
N HIS A 69 23.00 19.99 -2.40
CA HIS A 69 23.11 21.43 -2.62
C HIS A 69 21.85 22.06 -3.25
N VAL A 70 20.99 21.26 -3.89
CA VAL A 70 19.71 21.70 -4.47
C VAL A 70 18.72 21.98 -3.34
N LYS A 71 18.08 23.15 -3.36
CA LYS A 71 17.12 23.54 -2.34
C LYS A 71 15.73 23.01 -2.67
N LEU A 72 14.97 22.59 -1.66
CA LEU A 72 13.59 22.11 -1.84
C LEU A 72 12.69 23.15 -2.53
N ASN A 73 12.90 24.45 -2.29
CA ASN A 73 12.11 25.53 -2.88
C ASN A 73 12.36 25.73 -4.39
N GLU A 74 13.29 24.98 -4.98
CA GLU A 74 13.53 24.92 -6.42
C GLU A 74 12.75 23.77 -7.09
N LEU A 75 12.18 22.84 -6.30
CA LEU A 75 11.60 21.59 -6.76
C LEU A 75 10.08 21.55 -6.58
N SER A 76 9.37 21.06 -7.59
CA SER A 76 7.97 20.68 -7.48
C SER A 76 7.86 19.24 -6.94
N ALA A 77 6.91 19.01 -6.04
CA ALA A 77 6.72 17.72 -5.41
C ALA A 77 5.29 17.19 -5.66
N GLY A 78 5.19 15.95 -6.14
CA GLY A 78 3.99 15.15 -6.03
C GLY A 78 3.98 14.43 -4.69
N VAL A 79 2.87 14.54 -3.94
CA VAL A 79 2.78 14.02 -2.58
C VAL A 79 1.48 13.25 -2.43
N GLY A 80 1.56 11.92 -2.34
CA GLY A 80 0.42 11.06 -2.01
C GLY A 80 0.48 10.63 -0.55
N LEU A 81 -0.62 10.81 0.19
CA LEU A 81 -0.66 10.54 1.62
C LEU A 81 -1.84 9.65 2.00
N ALA A 82 -1.60 8.69 2.88
CA ALA A 82 -2.67 8.00 3.59
C ALA A 82 -3.43 9.01 4.47
N GLY A 83 -4.76 8.85 4.58
CA GLY A 83 -5.61 9.68 5.44
C GLY A 83 -6.11 10.99 4.84
N VAL A 84 -5.54 11.48 3.73
CA VAL A 84 -6.05 12.69 3.04
C VAL A 84 -7.28 12.42 2.17
N ASN A 85 -7.79 11.18 2.16
CA ASN A 85 -9.16 10.89 1.72
C ASN A 85 -10.21 11.58 2.61
N LEU A 86 -9.84 11.99 3.84
CA LEU A 86 -10.67 12.84 4.69
C LEU A 86 -10.50 14.32 4.28
N PRO A 87 -11.57 15.03 3.85
CA PRO A 87 -11.47 16.41 3.37
C PRO A 87 -10.82 17.37 4.37
N VAL A 88 -11.03 17.17 5.67
CA VAL A 88 -10.41 18.00 6.72
C VAL A 88 -8.89 17.86 6.74
N LEU A 89 -8.36 16.65 6.54
CA LEU A 89 -6.93 16.39 6.50
C LEU A 89 -6.33 16.84 5.18
N PHE A 90 -7.03 16.63 4.06
CA PHE A 90 -6.64 17.16 2.76
C PHE A 90 -6.46 18.67 2.81
N ASN A 91 -7.48 19.41 3.28
CA ASN A 91 -7.42 20.87 3.37
C ASN A 91 -6.31 21.34 4.32
N LYS A 92 -6.10 20.63 5.44
CA LYS A 92 -5.01 20.95 6.38
C LYS A 92 -3.63 20.76 5.74
N MET A 93 -3.43 19.69 4.98
CA MET A 93 -2.19 19.45 4.25
C MET A 93 -2.01 20.42 3.08
N ALA A 94 -3.08 20.76 2.36
CA ALA A 94 -3.04 21.75 1.26
C ALA A 94 -2.71 23.17 1.76
N ALA A 95 -3.12 23.51 2.99
CA ALA A 95 -2.80 24.80 3.62
C ALA A 95 -1.42 24.83 4.31
N TRP A 96 -0.67 23.73 4.30
CA TRP A 96 0.66 23.66 4.92
C TRP A 96 1.64 24.60 4.23
N ARG A 97 2.32 25.45 5.02
CA ARG A 97 3.47 26.25 4.55
C ARG A 97 4.68 25.35 4.34
N HIS A 98 4.75 24.74 3.16
CA HIS A 98 5.75 23.75 2.80
C HIS A 98 7.06 24.36 2.27
N PRO A 99 8.19 23.62 2.31
CA PRO A 99 9.48 24.11 1.83
C PRO A 99 9.70 23.96 0.31
N PHE A 100 8.76 23.33 -0.42
CA PHE A 100 8.88 23.08 -1.86
C PHE A 100 8.46 24.27 -2.72
N LYS A 101 8.85 24.27 -4.01
CA LYS A 101 8.38 25.25 -5.00
C LYS A 101 6.87 25.17 -5.17
N THR A 102 6.37 23.96 -5.40
CA THR A 102 4.94 23.61 -5.44
C THR A 102 4.74 22.21 -4.86
N ILE A 103 3.58 21.97 -4.26
CA ILE A 103 3.09 20.63 -3.91
C ILE A 103 1.84 20.33 -4.73
N HIS A 104 1.78 19.11 -5.28
CA HIS A 104 0.58 18.52 -5.85
C HIS A 104 0.16 17.36 -4.94
N LEU A 105 -0.86 17.61 -4.12
CA LEU A 105 -1.34 16.66 -3.10
C LEU A 105 -2.36 15.69 -3.71
N ALA A 106 -2.18 14.40 -3.43
CA ALA A 106 -3.06 13.31 -3.83
C ALA A 106 -3.29 12.34 -2.66
N THR A 107 -4.25 11.43 -2.82
CA THR A 107 -4.37 10.26 -1.93
C THR A 107 -3.27 9.25 -2.23
N ASP A 108 -2.92 8.42 -1.25
CA ASP A 108 -2.03 7.27 -1.44
C ASP A 108 -2.57 6.29 -2.48
N LEU A 109 -3.88 6.05 -2.47
CA LEU A 109 -4.54 5.18 -3.45
C LEU A 109 -4.43 5.70 -4.88
N LEU A 110 -4.60 7.01 -5.10
CA LEU A 110 -4.46 7.61 -6.43
C LEU A 110 -3.04 7.46 -6.96
N ILE A 111 -2.02 7.81 -6.17
CA ILE A 111 -0.63 7.69 -6.63
C ILE A 111 -0.21 6.22 -6.80
N ALA A 112 -0.76 5.29 -6.03
CA ALA A 112 -0.52 3.87 -6.21
C ALA A 112 -1.12 3.37 -7.54
N CYS A 113 -2.34 3.82 -7.87
CA CYS A 113 -3.00 3.51 -9.14
C CYS A 113 -2.25 4.09 -10.34
N LEU A 114 -1.89 5.38 -10.27
CA LEU A 114 -1.11 6.04 -11.33
C LEU A 114 0.29 5.43 -11.46
N GLY A 115 0.91 5.01 -10.37
CA GLY A 115 2.18 4.28 -10.40
C GLY A 115 2.04 2.95 -11.14
N ALA A 116 1.04 2.14 -10.77
CA ALA A 116 0.79 0.85 -11.40
C ALA A 116 0.55 0.97 -12.92
N HIS A 117 -0.11 2.05 -13.36
CA HIS A 117 -0.53 2.25 -14.74
C HIS A 117 0.29 3.29 -15.52
N GLN A 118 1.46 3.68 -15.01
CA GLN A 118 2.35 4.66 -15.64
C GLN A 118 1.65 5.98 -15.99
N GLY A 119 0.82 6.48 -15.08
CA GLY A 119 0.11 7.75 -15.18
C GLY A 119 -1.22 7.67 -15.93
N ASN A 120 -1.54 6.50 -16.50
CA ASN A 120 -2.84 6.26 -17.13
C ASN A 120 -3.91 5.93 -16.09
N GLU A 121 -5.16 6.10 -16.49
CA GLU A 121 -6.33 5.65 -15.76
C GLU A 121 -6.38 4.12 -15.68
N GLY A 122 -7.11 3.60 -14.68
CA GLY A 122 -7.20 2.16 -14.45
C GLY A 122 -7.67 1.82 -13.05
N ALA A 123 -7.49 0.56 -12.68
CA ALA A 123 -7.87 0.03 -11.38
C ALA A 123 -6.73 -0.75 -10.72
N VAL A 124 -6.70 -0.72 -9.39
CA VAL A 124 -5.77 -1.50 -8.58
C VAL A 124 -6.49 -2.21 -7.44
N ILE A 125 -6.10 -3.45 -7.18
CA ILE A 125 -6.40 -4.15 -5.93
C ILE A 125 -5.14 -4.11 -5.08
N ILE A 126 -5.26 -3.59 -3.87
CA ILE A 126 -4.16 -3.50 -2.92
C ILE A 126 -4.36 -4.59 -1.88
N THR A 127 -3.38 -5.49 -1.73
CA THR A 127 -3.34 -6.46 -0.62
C THR A 127 -1.96 -6.46 0.05
N GLY A 128 -1.96 -5.97 1.29
CA GLY A 128 -0.78 -5.91 2.16
C GLY A 128 -1.21 -6.18 3.58
N THR A 129 -0.87 -5.29 4.52
CA THR A 129 -1.43 -5.36 5.89
C THR A 129 -2.95 -5.24 5.87
N GLY A 130 -3.49 -4.29 5.10
CA GLY A 130 -4.93 -4.15 4.82
C GLY A 130 -5.25 -4.51 3.36
N SER A 131 -6.52 -4.35 2.96
CA SER A 131 -6.93 -4.57 1.57
C SER A 131 -8.01 -3.62 1.09
N CYS A 132 -7.93 -3.22 -0.17
CA CYS A 132 -8.94 -2.41 -0.84
C CYS A 132 -8.85 -2.53 -2.35
N GLY A 133 -9.92 -2.15 -3.03
CA GLY A 133 -9.96 -1.91 -4.46
C GLY A 133 -10.10 -0.43 -4.72
N PHE A 134 -9.38 0.07 -5.72
CA PHE A 134 -9.43 1.46 -6.15
C PHE A 134 -9.49 1.53 -7.68
N SER A 135 -10.28 2.44 -8.23
CA SER A 135 -10.21 2.78 -9.65
C SER A 135 -10.19 4.29 -9.84
N TYR A 136 -9.47 4.74 -10.84
CA TYR A 136 -9.45 6.10 -11.31
C TYR A 136 -9.76 6.12 -12.81
N ILE A 137 -10.96 6.62 -13.17
CA ILE A 137 -11.52 6.58 -14.53
C ILE A 137 -12.31 7.86 -14.75
N ASP A 138 -12.12 8.54 -15.88
CA ASP A 138 -12.73 9.82 -16.23
C ASP A 138 -12.56 10.89 -15.14
N ASP A 139 -11.34 11.00 -14.61
CA ASP A 139 -11.00 11.84 -13.44
C ASP A 139 -11.81 11.52 -12.15
N GLN A 140 -12.51 10.38 -12.08
CA GLN A 140 -13.30 9.95 -10.91
C GLN A 140 -12.63 8.82 -10.14
N GLU A 141 -12.45 9.06 -8.84
CA GLU A 141 -12.01 8.03 -7.89
C GLU A 141 -13.20 7.17 -7.43
N PHE A 142 -12.97 5.87 -7.30
CA PHE A 142 -13.90 4.94 -6.67
C PHE A 142 -13.13 3.96 -5.79
N VAL A 143 -13.64 3.72 -4.58
CA VAL A 143 -13.04 2.84 -3.59
C VAL A 143 -14.05 1.77 -3.18
N ILE A 144 -13.59 0.53 -3.08
CA ILE A 144 -14.34 -0.60 -2.52
C ILE A 144 -13.50 -1.27 -1.42
N GLY A 145 -14.14 -1.61 -0.30
CA GLY A 145 -13.43 -2.10 0.89
C GLY A 145 -12.82 -0.95 1.68
N ALA A 146 -11.58 -1.11 2.16
CA ALA A 146 -10.89 -0.12 3.01
C ALA A 146 -11.63 0.25 4.33
N HIS A 147 -12.48 -0.66 4.84
CA HIS A 147 -13.20 -0.43 6.11
C HIS A 147 -12.32 -0.65 7.36
N GLY A 148 -11.07 -1.10 7.19
CA GLY A 148 -10.08 -1.21 8.24
C GLY A 148 -10.24 -2.43 9.15
N PHE A 149 -9.13 -2.98 9.59
CA PHE A 149 -9.09 -4.08 10.56
C PHE A 149 -9.71 -3.71 11.93
N PRO A 150 -10.46 -4.61 12.60
CA PRO A 150 -10.83 -5.96 12.17
C PRO A 150 -12.16 -6.05 11.39
N HIS A 151 -12.83 -4.91 11.13
CA HIS A 151 -14.19 -4.86 10.57
C HIS A 151 -14.22 -5.04 9.05
N GLY A 152 -13.12 -4.72 8.36
CA GLY A 152 -12.91 -4.85 6.93
C GLY A 152 -11.60 -5.57 6.60
N ASP A 153 -10.92 -5.10 5.55
CA ASP A 153 -9.63 -5.62 5.07
C ASP A 153 -9.63 -7.13 4.78
N LYS A 154 -10.77 -7.70 4.34
CA LYS A 154 -10.85 -9.12 3.98
C LYS A 154 -9.90 -9.43 2.82
N GLY A 155 -9.23 -10.59 2.86
CA GLY A 155 -8.17 -10.93 1.89
C GLY A 155 -6.87 -10.15 2.07
N SER A 156 -6.72 -9.36 3.13
CA SER A 156 -5.43 -8.79 3.54
C SER A 156 -4.61 -9.73 4.41
N GLY A 157 -3.34 -9.42 4.60
CA GLY A 157 -2.48 -10.15 5.52
C GLY A 157 -3.00 -10.13 6.95
N ALA A 158 -3.49 -8.98 7.44
CA ALA A 158 -4.06 -8.91 8.79
C ALA A 158 -5.28 -9.82 8.93
N TRP A 159 -6.12 -9.89 7.90
CA TRP A 159 -7.25 -10.80 7.88
C TRP A 159 -6.82 -12.26 7.86
N PHE A 160 -5.87 -12.65 7.01
CA PHE A 160 -5.34 -14.03 6.98
C PHE A 160 -4.76 -14.46 8.32
N GLY A 161 -3.92 -13.61 8.94
CA GLY A 161 -3.36 -13.92 10.25
C GLY A 161 -4.40 -14.02 11.36
N LEU A 162 -5.42 -13.16 11.35
CA LEU A 162 -6.53 -13.26 12.29
C LEU A 162 -7.33 -14.54 12.07
N GLN A 163 -7.61 -14.92 10.81
CA GLN A 163 -8.27 -16.20 10.53
C GLN A 163 -7.44 -17.39 10.99
N ALA A 164 -6.11 -17.37 10.82
CA ALA A 164 -5.23 -18.41 11.34
C ALA A 164 -5.44 -18.62 12.84
N ALA A 165 -5.39 -17.55 13.63
CA ALA A 165 -5.61 -17.62 15.08
C ALA A 165 -7.01 -18.14 15.43
N LYS A 166 -8.06 -17.65 14.77
CA LYS A 166 -9.45 -18.10 15.02
C LYS A 166 -9.63 -19.59 14.67
N LYS A 167 -9.07 -20.04 13.56
CA LYS A 167 -9.18 -21.43 13.09
C LYS A 167 -8.37 -22.40 13.94
N VAL A 168 -7.18 -21.99 14.40
CA VAL A 168 -6.38 -22.78 15.35
C VAL A 168 -7.11 -22.95 16.68
N LEU A 169 -7.70 -21.89 17.23
CA LEU A 169 -8.51 -22.01 18.46
C LEU A 169 -9.68 -22.99 18.29
N LEU A 170 -10.44 -22.89 17.19
CA LEU A 170 -11.52 -23.85 16.89
C LEU A 170 -11.01 -25.29 16.75
N SER A 171 -9.80 -25.47 16.20
CA SER A 171 -9.17 -26.78 16.05
C SER A 171 -8.74 -27.35 17.41
N ILE A 172 -8.20 -26.52 18.31
CA ILE A 172 -7.85 -26.90 19.70
C ILE A 172 -9.11 -27.33 20.47
N ASP A 173 -10.23 -26.62 20.29
CA ASP A 173 -11.52 -26.96 20.89
C ASP A 173 -12.17 -28.23 20.31
N GLY A 174 -11.62 -28.79 19.22
CA GLY A 174 -12.21 -29.92 18.49
C GLY A 174 -13.45 -29.56 17.65
N LEU A 175 -13.70 -28.27 17.41
CA LEU A 175 -14.79 -27.75 16.58
C LEU A 175 -14.41 -27.64 15.09
N ALA A 176 -13.12 -27.73 14.78
CA ALA A 176 -12.59 -27.85 13.43
C ALA A 176 -11.57 -28.99 13.39
N GLU A 177 -11.34 -29.54 12.19
CA GLU A 177 -10.34 -30.60 11.99
C GLU A 177 -8.93 -30.15 12.45
N PRO A 178 -8.08 -31.08 12.91
CA PRO A 178 -6.67 -30.81 13.15
C PRO A 178 -5.99 -30.19 11.93
N SER A 179 -5.15 -29.19 12.14
CA SER A 179 -4.47 -28.46 11.07
C SER A 179 -2.97 -28.29 11.35
N LEU A 180 -2.17 -28.30 10.28
CA LEU A 180 -0.76 -27.89 10.28
C LEU A 180 -0.60 -26.48 10.87
N MET A 181 -1.59 -25.62 10.71
CA MET A 181 -1.58 -24.28 11.30
C MET A 181 -1.47 -24.29 12.82
N ASN A 182 -1.96 -25.33 13.51
CA ASN A 182 -1.89 -25.41 14.98
C ASN A 182 -0.42 -25.42 15.41
N THR A 183 0.37 -26.36 14.90
CA THR A 183 1.79 -26.48 15.24
C THR A 183 2.57 -25.26 14.77
N MET A 184 2.33 -24.78 13.54
CA MET A 184 3.06 -23.63 13.00
C MET A 184 2.81 -22.36 13.84
N LEU A 185 1.55 -22.09 14.20
CA LEU A 185 1.18 -20.86 14.89
C LEU A 185 1.64 -20.87 16.34
N LEU A 186 1.36 -21.97 17.05
CA LEU A 186 1.77 -22.14 18.45
C LEU A 186 3.31 -22.07 18.58
N THR A 187 4.05 -22.71 17.68
CA THR A 187 5.52 -22.62 17.66
C THR A 187 5.99 -21.19 17.37
N ARG A 188 5.39 -20.51 16.37
CA ARG A 188 5.77 -19.16 15.96
C ARG A 188 5.57 -18.12 17.06
N LEU A 189 4.56 -18.33 17.91
CA LEU A 189 4.19 -17.45 19.02
C LEU A 189 4.69 -17.93 20.38
N ALA A 190 5.37 -19.08 20.43
CA ALA A 190 5.82 -19.73 21.67
C ALA A 190 4.68 -19.99 22.67
N CYS A 191 3.53 -20.43 22.16
CA CYS A 191 2.33 -20.81 22.93
C CYS A 191 2.26 -22.33 23.10
N HIS A 192 1.77 -22.79 24.26
CA HIS A 192 1.62 -24.22 24.56
C HIS A 192 0.17 -24.68 24.47
N ASP A 193 -0.78 -23.78 24.74
CA ASP A 193 -2.21 -24.03 24.76
C ASP A 193 -3.03 -22.84 24.20
N ASP A 194 -4.35 -22.98 24.26
CA ASP A 194 -5.32 -21.97 23.83
C ASP A 194 -5.23 -20.68 24.65
N THR A 195 -4.98 -20.80 25.96
CA THR A 195 -4.89 -19.65 26.86
C THR A 195 -3.67 -18.79 26.51
N ASP A 196 -2.50 -19.40 26.33
CA ASP A 196 -1.29 -18.73 25.84
C ASP A 196 -1.56 -17.99 24.52
N LEU A 197 -2.25 -18.66 23.58
CA LEU A 197 -2.56 -18.07 22.28
C LEU A 197 -3.48 -16.85 22.41
N VAL A 198 -4.54 -16.94 23.23
CA VAL A 198 -5.47 -15.82 23.47
C VAL A 198 -4.75 -14.64 24.12
N GLU A 199 -3.89 -14.88 25.12
CA GLU A 199 -3.07 -13.83 25.73
C GLU A 199 -2.15 -13.15 24.71
N GLN A 200 -1.53 -13.93 23.82
CA GLN A 200 -0.63 -13.40 22.79
C GLN A 200 -1.36 -12.53 21.75
N ILE A 201 -2.57 -12.87 21.35
CA ILE A 201 -3.27 -12.16 20.25
C ILE A 201 -4.18 -11.02 20.71
N THR A 202 -4.54 -10.98 22.00
CA THR A 202 -5.45 -9.97 22.55
C THR A 202 -4.88 -8.56 22.41
N GLY A 203 -5.67 -7.64 21.86
CA GLY A 203 -5.31 -6.23 21.69
C GLY A 203 -4.22 -5.97 20.63
N LYS A 204 -3.84 -6.98 19.83
CA LYS A 204 -2.82 -6.82 18.78
C LYS A 204 -3.36 -6.07 17.55
N THR A 205 -2.43 -5.41 16.85
CA THR A 205 -2.72 -4.54 15.70
C THR A 205 -2.81 -5.34 14.39
N ALA A 206 -3.35 -4.72 13.34
CA ALA A 206 -3.37 -5.29 11.99
C ALA A 206 -1.96 -5.73 11.53
N THR A 207 -0.92 -4.93 11.79
CA THR A 207 0.47 -5.25 11.44
C THR A 207 0.96 -6.51 12.13
N TYR A 208 0.56 -6.76 13.39
CA TYR A 208 0.93 -7.99 14.08
C TYR A 208 0.32 -9.21 13.40
N PHE A 209 -0.99 -9.18 13.10
CA PHE A 209 -1.64 -10.29 12.40
C PHE A 209 -1.11 -10.46 10.97
N ALA A 210 -0.78 -9.38 10.26
CA ALA A 210 -0.23 -9.47 8.91
C ALA A 210 1.09 -10.25 8.84
N GLN A 211 1.89 -10.26 9.91
CA GLN A 211 3.11 -11.08 10.00
C GLN A 211 2.82 -12.59 10.05
N LEU A 212 1.58 -12.97 10.38
CA LEU A 212 1.14 -14.37 10.46
C LEU A 212 0.51 -14.84 9.13
N ALA A 213 0.31 -13.96 8.15
CA ALA A 213 -0.39 -14.30 6.91
C ALA A 213 0.29 -15.44 6.15
N ASN A 214 1.62 -15.37 5.97
CA ASN A 214 2.38 -16.36 5.21
C ASN A 214 2.24 -17.78 5.77
N LEU A 215 2.02 -17.93 7.08
CA LEU A 215 1.78 -19.23 7.70
C LEU A 215 0.57 -19.95 7.09
N VAL A 216 -0.50 -19.20 6.77
CA VAL A 216 -1.69 -19.77 6.12
C VAL A 216 -1.35 -20.27 4.73
N PHE A 217 -0.60 -19.47 3.95
CA PHE A 217 -0.18 -19.86 2.60
C PHE A 217 0.77 -21.06 2.62
N ASP A 218 1.76 -21.07 3.51
CA ASP A 218 2.72 -22.15 3.68
C ASP A 218 2.03 -23.47 4.09
N ALA A 219 0.99 -23.40 4.93
CA ALA A 219 0.19 -24.57 5.33
C ALA A 219 -0.68 -25.08 4.16
N ALA A 220 -1.32 -24.18 3.42
CA ALA A 220 -2.15 -24.55 2.27
C ALA A 220 -1.35 -25.17 1.12
N GLU A 221 -0.13 -24.67 0.88
CA GLU A 221 0.81 -25.24 -0.10
C GLU A 221 1.23 -26.67 0.27
N GLN A 222 1.16 -27.04 1.56
CA GLN A 222 1.37 -28.41 2.04
C GLN A 222 0.10 -29.26 2.06
N GLY A 223 -1.02 -28.75 1.53
CA GLY A 223 -2.29 -29.48 1.44
C GLY A 223 -3.16 -29.41 2.69
N ASP A 224 -2.90 -28.47 3.61
CA ASP A 224 -3.75 -28.28 4.79
C ASP A 224 -5.16 -27.79 4.41
N ASN A 225 -6.18 -28.61 4.67
CA ASN A 225 -7.57 -28.32 4.30
C ASN A 225 -8.12 -27.06 4.98
N LEU A 226 -7.75 -26.81 6.23
CA LEU A 226 -8.24 -25.65 6.98
C LEU A 226 -7.64 -24.36 6.42
N ALA A 227 -6.34 -24.37 6.12
CA ALA A 227 -5.65 -23.26 5.48
C ALA A 227 -6.17 -23.00 4.05
N LEU A 228 -6.37 -24.06 3.26
CA LEU A 228 -6.99 -23.98 1.93
C LEU A 228 -8.37 -23.32 1.99
N SER A 229 -9.18 -23.64 3.01
CA SER A 229 -10.50 -23.01 3.19
C SER A 229 -10.39 -21.50 3.48
N VAL A 230 -9.40 -21.08 4.27
CA VAL A 230 -9.15 -19.66 4.58
C VAL A 230 -8.65 -18.92 3.34
N ILE A 231 -7.74 -19.51 2.57
CA ILE A 231 -7.27 -18.95 1.30
C ILE A 231 -8.42 -18.78 0.33
N LYS A 232 -9.25 -19.82 0.15
CA LYS A 232 -10.42 -19.75 -0.71
C LYS A 232 -11.34 -18.60 -0.31
N GLU A 233 -11.66 -18.48 0.98
CA GLU A 233 -12.53 -17.39 1.45
C GLU A 233 -11.92 -15.99 1.19
N GLY A 234 -10.61 -15.83 1.37
CA GLY A 234 -9.92 -14.57 1.07
C GLY A 234 -9.86 -14.27 -0.42
N ALA A 235 -9.56 -15.28 -1.24
CA ALA A 235 -9.50 -15.18 -2.70
C ALA A 235 -10.86 -14.88 -3.31
N ASP A 236 -11.93 -15.53 -2.84
CA ASP A 236 -13.30 -15.27 -3.28
C ASP A 236 -13.69 -13.79 -3.07
N TYR A 237 -13.36 -13.21 -1.92
CA TYR A 237 -13.60 -11.79 -1.66
C TYR A 237 -12.80 -10.87 -2.62
N ILE A 238 -11.55 -11.22 -2.93
CA ILE A 238 -10.75 -10.45 -3.89
C ILE A 238 -11.26 -10.63 -5.33
N ASN A 239 -11.78 -11.80 -5.68
CA ASN A 239 -12.46 -12.02 -6.96
C ASN A 239 -13.69 -11.12 -7.08
N ASP A 240 -14.55 -11.08 -6.06
CA ASP A 240 -15.73 -10.21 -6.04
C ASP A 240 -15.34 -8.72 -6.18
N MET A 241 -14.29 -8.31 -5.48
CA MET A 241 -13.73 -6.96 -5.59
C MET A 241 -13.23 -6.66 -7.01
N ALA A 242 -12.52 -7.62 -7.64
CA ALA A 242 -12.06 -7.49 -9.01
C ALA A 242 -13.24 -7.32 -9.98
N GLN A 243 -14.30 -8.11 -9.82
CA GLN A 243 -15.50 -8.00 -10.67
C GLN A 243 -16.17 -6.63 -10.55
N VAL A 244 -16.26 -6.07 -9.34
CA VAL A 244 -16.81 -4.71 -9.14
C VAL A 244 -15.94 -3.67 -9.82
N LEU A 245 -14.61 -3.79 -9.75
CA LEU A 245 -13.70 -2.87 -10.44
C LEU A 245 -13.79 -3.01 -11.96
N LEU A 246 -13.81 -4.24 -12.48
CA LEU A 246 -13.91 -4.53 -13.92
C LEU A 246 -15.22 -4.05 -14.53
N ALA A 247 -16.33 -4.09 -13.78
CA ALA A 247 -17.62 -3.55 -14.21
C ALA A 247 -17.59 -2.03 -14.45
N ARG A 248 -16.56 -1.33 -13.97
CA ARG A 248 -16.32 0.10 -14.24
C ARG A 248 -15.53 0.33 -15.53
N ASN A 249 -15.17 -0.72 -16.26
CA ASN A 249 -14.38 -0.69 -17.51
C ASN A 249 -13.03 0.05 -17.40
N PRO A 250 -12.16 -0.29 -16.42
CA PRO A 250 -10.81 0.27 -16.38
C PRO A 250 -9.99 -0.23 -17.58
N ASP A 251 -9.10 0.62 -18.11
CA ASP A 251 -8.16 0.22 -19.17
C ASP A 251 -7.26 -0.95 -18.76
N LYS A 252 -6.85 -0.95 -17.48
CA LYS A 252 -6.02 -1.98 -16.87
C LYS A 252 -6.43 -2.21 -15.42
N LEU A 253 -6.35 -3.46 -14.97
CA LEU A 253 -6.47 -3.85 -13.57
C LEU A 253 -5.13 -4.44 -13.11
N SER A 254 -4.56 -3.93 -12.03
CA SER A 254 -3.34 -4.51 -11.43
C SER A 254 -3.56 -4.90 -9.98
N MET A 255 -2.78 -5.85 -9.49
CA MET A 255 -2.77 -6.22 -8.07
C MET A 255 -1.42 -5.86 -7.46
N ILE A 256 -1.44 -5.10 -6.38
CA ILE A 256 -0.25 -4.56 -5.72
C ILE A 256 -0.25 -4.85 -4.22
N GLY A 257 0.92 -4.69 -3.59
CA GLY A 257 1.12 -4.93 -2.16
C GLY A 257 1.84 -6.25 -1.88
N GLY A 258 2.43 -6.35 -0.69
CA GLY A 258 3.35 -7.43 -0.34
C GLY A 258 2.73 -8.83 -0.31
N LEU A 259 1.39 -8.94 -0.18
CA LEU A 259 0.70 -10.22 -0.21
C LEU A 259 0.28 -10.64 -1.61
N ALA A 260 0.26 -9.72 -2.58
CA ALA A 260 -0.25 -9.98 -3.92
C ALA A 260 0.41 -11.20 -4.57
N PRO A 261 1.76 -11.38 -4.54
CA PRO A 261 2.39 -12.55 -5.17
C PRO A 261 1.95 -13.89 -4.58
N ARG A 262 1.61 -13.94 -3.27
CA ARG A 262 1.13 -15.17 -2.61
C ARG A 262 -0.35 -15.42 -2.91
N LEU A 263 -1.16 -14.37 -3.09
CA LEU A 263 -2.61 -14.49 -3.26
C LEU A 263 -3.04 -14.65 -4.72
N THR A 264 -2.37 -14.01 -5.67
CA THR A 264 -2.71 -14.06 -7.10
C THR A 264 -2.91 -15.48 -7.66
N PRO A 265 -2.06 -16.48 -7.34
CA PRO A 265 -2.25 -17.84 -7.86
C PRO A 265 -3.56 -18.52 -7.42
N TRP A 266 -4.20 -18.03 -6.35
CA TRP A 266 -5.42 -18.59 -5.77
C TRP A 266 -6.69 -17.88 -6.25
N LEU A 267 -6.56 -16.81 -7.03
CA LEU A 267 -7.71 -16.10 -7.60
C LEU A 267 -8.37 -16.92 -8.72
N ALA A 268 -9.58 -16.54 -9.11
CA ALA A 268 -10.26 -17.19 -10.24
C ALA A 268 -9.48 -16.95 -11.55
N GLN A 269 -9.47 -17.95 -12.45
CA GLN A 269 -8.64 -17.89 -13.67
C GLN A 269 -9.01 -16.72 -14.59
N ASP A 270 -10.28 -16.36 -14.65
CA ASP A 270 -10.78 -15.21 -15.39
C ASP A 270 -10.26 -13.88 -14.80
N VAL A 271 -10.24 -13.75 -13.46
CA VAL A 271 -9.63 -12.60 -12.78
C VAL A 271 -8.13 -12.53 -13.05
N GLN A 272 -7.42 -13.66 -12.91
CA GLN A 272 -5.97 -13.73 -13.20
C GLN A 272 -5.65 -13.25 -14.63
N ALA A 273 -6.47 -13.64 -15.62
CA ALA A 273 -6.29 -13.26 -17.01
C ALA A 273 -6.52 -11.76 -17.28
N GLN A 274 -7.24 -11.05 -16.40
CA GLN A 274 -7.45 -9.59 -16.48
C GLN A 274 -6.36 -8.78 -15.78
N LEU A 275 -5.52 -9.43 -14.96
CA LEU A 275 -4.45 -8.72 -14.23
C LEU A 275 -3.32 -8.31 -15.17
N SER A 276 -2.96 -7.04 -15.11
CA SER A 276 -1.78 -6.44 -15.72
C SER A 276 -0.68 -6.25 -14.68
N GLU A 277 0.57 -6.33 -15.12
CA GLU A 277 1.72 -6.01 -14.28
C GLU A 277 1.67 -4.54 -13.82
N ALA A 278 1.94 -4.32 -12.53
CA ALA A 278 2.10 -2.97 -12.00
C ALA A 278 3.48 -2.43 -12.37
N LEU A 279 3.52 -1.33 -13.13
CA LEU A 279 4.73 -0.88 -13.82
C LEU A 279 5.69 -0.08 -12.94
N CYS A 280 5.15 0.76 -12.05
CA CYS A 280 5.96 1.66 -11.22
C CYS A 280 5.43 1.74 -9.79
N PRO A 281 6.30 2.07 -8.81
CA PRO A 281 5.87 2.23 -7.42
C PRO A 281 5.10 3.55 -7.20
N PRO A 282 4.39 3.70 -6.07
CA PRO A 282 3.57 4.87 -5.78
C PRO A 282 4.32 6.20 -5.86
N GLU A 283 5.61 6.27 -5.47
CA GLU A 283 6.36 7.52 -5.53
C GLU A 283 6.55 8.01 -6.98
N VAL A 284 6.63 7.10 -7.95
CA VAL A 284 6.63 7.46 -9.38
C VAL A 284 5.25 7.95 -9.79
N GLY A 285 4.19 7.29 -9.33
CA GLY A 285 2.81 7.76 -9.56
C GLY A 285 2.56 9.17 -9.02
N ALA A 286 3.18 9.53 -7.89
CA ALA A 286 3.12 10.89 -7.34
C ALA A 286 3.77 11.92 -8.29
N ILE A 287 4.89 11.57 -8.91
CA ILE A 287 5.55 12.44 -9.91
C ILE A 287 4.68 12.59 -11.15
N LEU A 288 4.12 11.50 -11.66
CA LEU A 288 3.26 11.51 -12.83
C LEU A 288 2.00 12.35 -12.59
N PHE A 289 1.43 12.25 -11.37
CA PHE A 289 0.34 13.13 -10.93
C PHE A 289 0.77 14.61 -10.96
N ALA A 290 1.91 14.95 -10.35
CA ALA A 290 2.42 16.32 -10.36
C ALA A 290 2.68 16.86 -11.77
N GLN A 291 3.25 16.05 -12.67
CA GLN A 291 3.45 16.42 -14.07
C GLN A 291 2.13 16.75 -14.77
N ARG A 292 1.09 15.94 -14.56
CA ARG A 292 -0.25 16.16 -15.11
C ARG A 292 -0.90 17.44 -14.60
N GLU A 293 -0.71 17.77 -13.31
CA GLU A 293 -1.26 18.98 -12.74
C GLU A 293 -0.49 20.24 -13.16
N LEU A 294 0.81 20.13 -13.44
CA LEU A 294 1.61 21.24 -13.97
C LEU A 294 1.25 21.61 -15.42
N THR A 295 0.73 20.68 -16.23
CA THR A 295 0.31 20.96 -17.62
C THR A 295 -1.08 21.57 -17.73
N LYS A 296 -1.87 21.55 -16.65
CA LYS A 296 -3.20 22.18 -16.58
C LYS A 296 -3.15 23.70 -16.30
N ILE A 297 -1.99 24.23 -15.91
CA ILE A 297 -1.74 25.64 -15.56
C ILE A 297 -1.19 26.40 -16.77
#